data_AF-A0A961IIX9-F1
#
_entry.id   AF-A0A961IIX9-F1
#
_cell.length_a   1.000
_cell.length_b   1.000
_cell.length_c   1.000
_cell.angle_alpha   90.00
_cell.angle_beta   90.00
_cell.angle_gamma   90.00
#
_symmetry.space_group_name_H-M   'P 1'
#
loop_
_entity.id
_entity.type
_entity.pdbx_description
1 polymer ?
#
loop_
_entity_poly.entity_id
_entity_poly.type
_entity_poly.pdbx_seq_one_letter_code
_entity_poly.pdbx_strand_id
1 'polypeptide(L)'
;MSRSKQNRFPIWMEEPPPSGSYRSIFKWGAPDQFKHPNKRLFQVMKERFHMTDADFEKPQRVGNEAVQLKQTVRLSDAILSELRSICGAENVKTD
;
A
#
# COMPACT_ATOMS: atom_id res chain seq x y z
N MET A 1 28.78 6.39 -31.85
CA MET A 1 28.91 6.08 -30.41
C MET A 1 27.51 6.06 -29.78
N SER A 2 26.81 4.93 -29.82
CA SER A 2 25.50 4.79 -29.18
C SER A 2 25.73 4.57 -27.68
N ARG A 3 25.46 5.57 -26.84
CA ARG A 3 25.36 5.36 -25.39
C ARG A 3 24.20 4.39 -25.18
N SER A 4 24.49 3.14 -24.82
CA SER A 4 23.49 2.22 -24.31
C SER A 4 22.79 2.95 -23.15
N LYS A 5 21.52 3.34 -23.32
CA LYS A 5 20.70 3.84 -22.22
C LYS A 5 20.68 2.72 -21.18
N GLN A 6 21.51 2.83 -20.15
CA GLN A 6 21.46 1.95 -19.00
C GLN A 6 20.03 2.01 -18.49
N ASN A 7 19.39 0.84 -18.47
CA ASN A 7 17.99 0.72 -18.16
C ASN A 7 17.86 0.90 -16.64
N ARG A 8 17.78 2.16 -16.17
CA ARG A 8 17.63 2.46 -14.74
C ARG A 8 16.26 1.97 -14.30
N PHE A 9 16.26 0.95 -13.44
CA PHE A 9 15.09 0.57 -12.69
C PHE A 9 15.03 1.40 -11.39
N PRO A 10 13.83 1.62 -10.85
CA PRO A 10 13.66 2.18 -9.51
C PRO A 10 14.34 1.31 -8.44
N ILE A 11 14.63 1.91 -7.29
CA ILE A 11 15.00 1.17 -6.08
C ILE A 11 13.72 0.55 -5.52
N TRP A 12 13.47 -0.70 -5.89
CA TRP A 12 12.29 -1.42 -5.43
C TRP A 12 12.39 -1.79 -3.94
N MET A 13 11.27 -1.77 -3.24
CA MET A 13 11.21 -2.25 -1.85
C MET A 13 10.98 -3.76 -1.82
N GLU A 14 11.79 -4.45 -1.02
CA GLU A 14 11.70 -5.90 -0.78
C GLU A 14 11.51 -6.25 0.69
N GLU A 15 11.16 -5.25 1.50
CA GLU A 15 10.80 -5.43 2.89
C GLU A 15 9.29 -5.67 3.01
N PRO A 16 8.86 -6.65 3.84
CA PRO A 16 7.46 -6.81 4.20
C PRO A 16 6.87 -5.52 4.80
N PRO A 17 5.57 -5.27 4.62
CA PRO A 17 4.93 -4.12 5.24
C PRO A 17 5.00 -4.25 6.77
N PRO A 18 5.31 -3.16 7.49
CA PRO A 18 5.17 -3.15 8.93
C PRO A 18 3.73 -3.52 9.34
N SER A 19 3.58 -4.31 10.40
CA SER A 19 2.26 -4.68 10.92
C SER A 19 1.43 -3.43 11.26
N GLY A 20 0.17 -3.41 10.86
CA GLY A 20 -0.75 -2.30 11.12
C GLY A 20 -0.48 -1.04 10.28
N SER A 21 0.42 -1.10 9.29
CA SER A 21 0.63 0.00 8.35
C SER A 21 -0.42 0.04 7.24
N TYR A 22 -0.59 1.16 6.56
CA TYR A 22 -1.49 1.24 5.40
C TYR A 22 -1.12 0.21 4.32
N ARG A 23 0.17 0.00 4.06
CA ARG A 23 0.67 -1.01 3.11
C ARG A 23 0.32 -2.43 3.53
N SER A 24 0.25 -2.72 4.83
CA SER A 24 -0.18 -4.04 5.33
C SER A 24 -1.64 -4.34 5.00
N ILE A 25 -2.49 -3.31 4.91
CA ILE A 25 -3.90 -3.45 4.50
C ILE A 25 -4.01 -3.84 3.03
N PHE A 26 -3.13 -3.36 2.14
CA PHE A 26 -3.24 -3.60 0.69
C PHE A 26 -2.43 -4.80 0.19
N LYS A 27 -1.52 -5.35 0.99
CA LYS A 27 -0.67 -6.49 0.59
C LYS A 27 -1.20 -7.80 1.19
N TRP A 28 -2.13 -8.43 0.49
CA TRP A 28 -2.79 -9.67 0.93
C TRP A 28 -2.00 -10.93 0.56
N GLY A 29 -2.15 -11.99 1.36
CA GLY A 29 -1.57 -13.30 1.09
C GLY A 29 -0.13 -13.43 1.56
N ALA A 30 0.84 -13.23 0.65
CA ALA A 30 2.27 -13.40 0.91
C ALA A 30 2.99 -12.05 1.12
N PRO A 31 3.07 -11.54 2.37
CA PRO A 31 3.62 -10.21 2.67
C PRO A 31 5.12 -10.08 2.40
N ASP A 32 5.82 -11.20 2.23
CA ASP A 32 7.26 -11.33 1.99
C ASP A 32 7.62 -11.60 0.51
N GLN A 33 6.63 -11.74 -0.37
CA GLN A 33 6.87 -11.98 -1.80
C GLN A 33 6.77 -10.68 -2.60
N PHE A 34 7.73 -10.46 -3.51
CA PHE A 34 7.83 -9.23 -4.30
C PHE A 34 7.95 -9.54 -5.79
N LYS A 35 7.16 -8.85 -6.60
CA LYS A 35 7.21 -8.92 -8.06
C LYS A 35 7.28 -7.52 -8.63
N HIS A 36 8.42 -7.21 -9.23
CA HIS A 36 8.66 -5.89 -9.80
C HIS A 36 8.18 -5.82 -11.25
N PRO A 37 7.72 -4.64 -11.71
CA PRO A 37 7.43 -4.41 -13.13
C PRO A 37 8.63 -4.78 -14.00
N ASN A 38 8.38 -5.58 -15.04
CA ASN A 38 9.40 -5.79 -16.07
C ASN A 38 9.63 -4.50 -16.86
N LYS A 39 10.69 -4.47 -17.68
CA LYS A 39 11.06 -3.30 -18.49
C LYS A 39 9.91 -2.74 -19.31
N ARG A 40 9.13 -3.60 -19.98
CA ARG A 40 8.03 -3.17 -20.86
C ARG A 40 6.92 -2.50 -20.06
N LEU A 41 6.50 -3.10 -18.94
CA LEU A 41 5.48 -2.53 -18.07
C LEU A 41 5.95 -1.19 -17.48
N PHE A 42 7.20 -1.10 -17.04
CA PHE A 42 7.77 0.14 -16.51
C PHE A 42 7.74 1.29 -17.53
N GLN A 43 8.09 1.03 -18.80
CA GLN A 43 7.99 2.06 -19.85
C GLN A 43 6.54 2.48 -20.12
N VAL A 44 5.61 1.53 -20.20
CA VAL A 44 4.18 1.85 -20.39
C VAL A 44 3.65 2.71 -19.23
N MET A 45 4.04 2.43 -17.99
CA MET A 45 3.66 3.27 -16.84
C MET A 45 4.17 4.71 -17.01
N LYS A 46 5.45 4.89 -17.36
CA LYS A 46 6.02 6.22 -17.60
C LYS A 46 5.25 6.99 -18.69
N GLU A 47 4.96 6.32 -19.80
CA GLU A 47 4.22 6.93 -20.92
C GLU A 47 2.78 7.30 -20.55
N ARG A 48 2.04 6.40 -19.88
CA ARG A 48 0.61 6.61 -19.58
C ARG A 48 0.36 7.60 -18.46
N PHE A 49 1.28 7.72 -17.51
CA PHE A 49 1.15 8.63 -16.37
C PHE A 49 2.05 9.86 -16.49
N HIS A 50 2.66 10.09 -17.66
CA HIS A 50 3.55 11.22 -17.92
C HIS A 50 4.71 11.35 -16.91
N MET A 51 5.27 10.21 -16.49
CA MET A 51 6.35 10.14 -15.51
C MET A 51 7.73 10.09 -16.18
N THR A 52 8.71 10.60 -15.46
CA THR A 52 10.12 10.71 -15.85
C THR A 52 10.99 9.82 -14.97
N ASP A 53 12.29 9.70 -15.26
CA ASP A 53 13.20 8.96 -14.38
C ASP A 53 13.39 9.63 -13.01
N ALA A 54 13.16 10.95 -12.91
CA ALA A 54 13.26 11.72 -11.67
C ALA A 54 12.22 11.26 -10.63
N ASP A 55 11.03 10.87 -11.08
CA ASP A 55 9.95 10.38 -10.23
C ASP A 55 10.28 9.06 -9.52
N PHE A 56 11.33 8.37 -9.95
CA PHE A 56 11.76 7.07 -9.42
C PHE A 56 13.13 7.10 -8.74
N GLU A 57 13.70 8.28 -8.49
CA GLU A 57 14.99 8.40 -7.82
C GLU A 57 14.97 7.88 -6.39
N LYS A 58 13.84 8.04 -5.70
CA LYS A 58 13.61 7.58 -4.33
C LYS A 58 12.18 7.07 -4.17
N PRO A 59 11.94 6.05 -3.33
CA PRO A 59 10.59 5.64 -2.98
C PRO A 59 9.80 6.79 -2.35
N GLN A 60 8.53 6.94 -2.73
CA GLN A 60 7.64 7.97 -2.21
C GLN A 60 6.33 7.35 -1.76
N ARG A 61 5.76 7.86 -0.66
CA ARG A 61 4.42 7.49 -0.14
C ARG A 61 4.20 5.98 -0.10
N VAL A 62 5.15 5.28 0.53
CA VAL A 62 5.24 3.82 0.50
C VAL A 62 4.21 3.10 1.36
N GLY A 63 3.47 3.81 2.22
CA GLY A 63 2.41 3.24 3.06
C GLY A 63 2.94 2.52 4.30
N ASN A 64 4.18 2.77 4.73
CA ASN A 64 4.75 2.16 5.94
C ASN A 64 4.29 2.87 7.22
N GLU A 65 3.52 3.94 7.12
CA GLU A 65 2.95 4.65 8.24
C GLU A 65 1.87 3.80 8.92
N ALA A 66 1.83 3.82 10.25
CA ALA A 66 0.80 3.16 11.04
C ALA A 66 -0.58 3.76 10.75
N VAL A 67 -1.59 2.90 10.65
CA VAL A 67 -2.99 3.32 10.49
C VAL A 67 -3.45 3.97 11.78
N GLN A 68 -4.05 5.15 11.68
CA GLN A 68 -4.54 5.91 12.83
C GLN A 68 -6.01 6.25 12.63
N LEU A 69 -6.87 5.72 13.50
CA LEU A 69 -8.29 6.04 13.55
C LEU A 69 -8.49 7.17 14.56
N LYS A 70 -8.32 8.41 14.10
CA LYS A 70 -8.46 9.59 15.00
C LYS A 70 -9.91 9.96 15.30
N GLN A 71 -10.85 9.39 14.55
CA GLN A 71 -12.22 9.83 14.59
C GLN A 71 -13.05 8.93 15.49
N THR A 72 -13.80 9.53 16.39
CA THR A 72 -14.63 8.80 17.35
C THR A 72 -15.82 8.16 16.65
N VAL A 73 -16.21 6.98 17.12
CA VAL A 73 -17.42 6.30 16.64
C VAL A 73 -18.65 7.14 17.01
N ARG A 74 -19.51 7.37 16.02
CA ARG A 74 -20.77 8.13 16.17
C ARG A 74 -22.02 7.26 16.03
N LEU A 75 -21.83 5.94 15.98
CA LEU A 75 -22.93 4.98 15.93
C LEU A 75 -23.59 4.92 17.31
N SER A 76 -24.91 4.77 17.33
CA SER A 76 -25.65 4.58 18.57
C SER A 76 -25.39 3.19 19.16
N ASP A 77 -25.62 3.06 20.47
CA ASP A 77 -25.48 1.79 21.17
C ASP A 77 -26.38 0.69 20.59
N ALA A 78 -27.57 1.06 20.09
CA ALA A 78 -28.48 0.14 19.43
C ALA A 78 -27.85 -0.47 18.17
N ILE A 79 -27.21 0.35 17.33
CA ILE A 79 -26.51 -0.13 16.12
C ILE A 79 -25.30 -0.96 16.51
N LEU A 80 -24.53 -0.53 17.51
CA LEU A 80 -23.35 -1.28 17.99
C LEU A 80 -23.76 -2.65 18.54
N SER A 81 -24.89 -2.74 19.26
CA SER A 81 -25.42 -4.01 19.75
C SER A 81 -25.82 -4.94 18.61
N GLU A 82 -26.50 -4.41 17.59
CA GLU A 82 -26.90 -5.18 16.42
C GLU A 82 -25.66 -5.71 15.67
N LEU A 83 -24.66 -4.87 15.45
CA LEU A 83 -23.40 -5.28 14.82
C LEU A 83 -22.69 -6.37 15.61
N ARG A 84 -22.66 -6.29 16.95
CA ARG A 84 -22.07 -7.34 17.80
C ARG A 84 -22.86 -8.65 17.71
N SER A 85 -24.18 -8.60 17.57
CA SER A 85 -25.04 -9.78 17.37
C SER A 85 -24.74 -10.48 16.04
N ILE A 86 -24.56 -9.70 14.98
CA ILE A 86 -24.31 -10.22 13.62
C ILE A 86 -22.87 -10.73 13.46
N CYS A 87 -21.90 -9.94 13.93
CA CYS A 87 -20.49 -10.17 13.63
C CYS A 87 -19.71 -10.84 14.78
N GLY A 88 -20.28 -10.96 15.98
CA GLY A 88 -19.52 -11.29 17.19
C GLY A 88 -18.87 -10.05 17.82
N ALA A 89 -18.79 -10.02 19.15
CA ALA A 89 -18.28 -8.86 19.89
C ALA A 89 -16.79 -8.60 19.62
N GLU A 90 -16.02 -9.65 19.36
CA GLU A 90 -14.60 -9.59 19.02
C GLU A 90 -14.31 -8.90 17.69
N ASN A 91 -15.31 -8.80 16.81
CA ASN A 91 -15.21 -8.18 15.49
C ASN A 91 -15.75 -6.74 15.44
N VAL A 92 -16.20 -6.18 16.58
CA VAL A 92 -16.68 -4.79 16.68
C VAL A 92 -15.74 -3.98 17.56
N LYS A 93 -14.99 -3.06 16.94
CA LYS A 93 -14.08 -2.13 17.62
C LYS A 93 -14.62 -0.70 17.54
N THR A 94 -14.38 0.06 18.60
CA THR A 94 -14.80 1.47 18.70
C THR A 94 -13.65 2.43 19.05
N ASP A 95 -12.44 1.88 19.12
CA ASP A 95 -11.16 2.54 19.37
C ASP A 95 -10.38 2.85 18.09
#